data_AF-A0A951AP28-F1
#
_entry.id   AF-A0A951AP28-F1
#
_cell.length_a   1.000
_cell.length_b   1.000
_cell.length_c   1.000
_cell.angle_alpha   90.00
_cell.angle_beta   90.00
_cell.angle_gamma   90.00
#
_symmetry.space_group_name_H-M   'P 1'
#
loop_
_entity.id
_entity.type
_entity.pdbx_description
1 polymer ?
#
loop_
_entity_poly.entity_id
_entity_poly.type
_entity_poly.pdbx_seq_one_letter_code
_entity_poly.pdbx_strand_id
1 'polypeptide(L)'
;MSELSKVVQRCNPDFDPSRAISWRVVGPVADSWHQWIKALFKPLLLPHLFRVLNYSARQSAREIILLDAELNRNMKSWPRRRSLDAGRSLLQQSTPRGERLMAKLREAIGTGAAFGHFATLYGVRCGAFSIPVRTAILSYLVQESSVGAPDEAARLKLLEASVGSVNEFLRLSSNGSTEGLRFHG
;
A
#
# COMPACT_ATOMS: atom_id res chain seq x y z
N MET A 1 -9.53 1.17 -15.32
CA MET A 1 -9.05 2.33 -14.54
C MET A 1 -10.13 2.98 -13.69
N SER A 2 -11.34 3.22 -14.22
CA SER A 2 -12.47 3.80 -13.48
C SER A 2 -12.72 3.19 -12.08
N GLU A 3 -12.74 1.86 -11.97
CA GLU A 3 -12.93 1.17 -10.69
C GLU A 3 -11.80 1.42 -9.68
N LEU A 4 -10.54 1.46 -10.14
CA LEU A 4 -9.40 1.75 -9.27
C LEU A 4 -9.44 3.20 -8.79
N SER A 5 -9.82 4.14 -9.65
CA SER A 5 -9.99 5.54 -9.29
C SER A 5 -11.08 5.73 -8.23
N LYS A 6 -12.20 5.00 -8.32
CA LYS A 6 -13.24 5.00 -7.27
C LYS A 6 -12.70 4.50 -5.92
N VAL A 7 -11.86 3.46 -5.93
CA VAL A 7 -11.21 2.97 -4.70
C VAL A 7 -10.27 4.02 -4.12
N VAL A 8 -9.49 4.72 -4.94
CA VAL A 8 -8.64 5.83 -4.50
C VAL A 8 -9.48 6.92 -3.85
N GLN A 9 -10.54 7.41 -4.52
CA GLN A 9 -11.43 8.44 -3.96
C GLN A 9 -12.08 8.01 -2.64
N ARG A 10 -12.43 6.73 -2.51
CA ARG A 10 -13.05 6.21 -1.28
C ARG A 10 -12.05 6.08 -0.13
N CYS A 11 -10.84 5.60 -0.40
CA CYS A 11 -9.85 5.26 0.63
C CYS A 11 -8.83 6.39 0.90
N ASN A 12 -8.73 7.37 0.01
CA ASN A 12 -7.87 8.55 0.07
C ASN A 12 -8.57 9.72 -0.66
N PRO A 13 -9.68 10.26 -0.11
CA PRO A 13 -10.49 11.29 -0.78
C PRO A 13 -9.71 12.55 -1.15
N ASP A 14 -8.77 12.98 -0.31
CA ASP A 14 -7.96 14.17 -0.54
C ASP A 14 -6.62 13.81 -1.21
N PHE A 15 -6.63 12.81 -2.09
CA PHE A 15 -5.43 12.38 -2.81
C PHE A 15 -4.90 13.50 -3.72
N ASP A 16 -3.66 13.91 -3.49
CA ASP A 16 -2.94 14.88 -4.30
C ASP A 16 -2.01 14.15 -5.30
N PRO A 17 -2.35 14.12 -6.61
CA PRO A 17 -1.56 13.42 -7.62
C PRO A 17 -0.19 14.05 -7.88
N SER A 18 0.03 15.30 -7.44
CA SER A 18 1.31 16.01 -7.62
C SER A 18 2.38 15.59 -6.60
N ARG A 19 1.98 14.88 -5.53
CA ARG A 19 2.88 14.51 -4.44
C ARG A 19 3.27 13.05 -4.50
N ALA A 20 4.55 12.80 -4.73
CA ALA A 20 5.15 11.47 -4.64
C ALA A 20 4.95 10.84 -3.25
N ILE A 21 4.55 9.55 -3.23
CA ILE A 21 4.36 8.74 -2.02
C ILE A 21 5.64 7.99 -1.68
N SER A 22 6.15 7.13 -2.57
CA SER A 22 7.43 6.45 -2.38
C SER A 22 8.21 6.26 -3.68
N TRP A 23 7.57 6.48 -4.83
CA TRP A 23 8.23 6.53 -6.12
C TRP A 23 8.74 7.93 -6.45
N ARG A 24 9.99 8.00 -6.95
CA ARG A 24 10.60 9.21 -7.51
C ARG A 24 10.82 9.02 -9.00
N VAL A 25 10.34 9.95 -9.82
CA VAL A 25 10.72 10.00 -11.24
C VAL A 25 12.14 10.53 -11.35
N VAL A 26 13.02 9.73 -11.93
CA VAL A 26 14.42 10.09 -12.20
C VAL A 26 14.76 9.61 -13.61
N GLY A 27 15.00 10.55 -14.53
CA GLY A 27 15.18 10.21 -15.94
C GLY A 27 13.87 9.74 -16.59
N PRO A 28 13.92 8.82 -17.57
CA PRO A 28 12.72 8.31 -18.24
C PRO A 28 11.72 7.69 -17.25
N VAL A 29 10.44 8.03 -17.45
CA VAL A 29 9.34 7.60 -16.57
C VAL A 29 9.24 6.08 -16.47
N ALA A 30 9.29 5.38 -17.61
CA ALA A 30 9.19 3.92 -17.64
C ALA A 30 10.37 3.24 -16.91
N ASP A 31 11.59 3.74 -17.10
CA ASP A 31 12.80 3.18 -16.47
C ASP A 31 12.80 3.40 -14.96
N SER A 32 12.47 4.62 -14.53
CA SER A 32 12.37 4.93 -13.10
C SER A 32 11.24 4.15 -12.41
N TRP A 33 10.12 3.92 -13.10
CA TRP A 33 9.05 3.05 -12.62
C TRP A 33 9.53 1.60 -12.49
N HIS A 34 10.15 1.05 -13.53
CA HIS A 34 10.68 -0.31 -13.53
C HIS A 34 11.69 -0.53 -12.39
N GLN A 35 12.61 0.42 -12.20
CA GLN A 35 13.59 0.38 -11.11
C GLN A 35 12.91 0.40 -9.74
N TRP A 36 11.91 1.27 -9.54
CA TRP A 36 11.15 1.32 -8.29
C TRP A 36 10.36 0.03 -8.03
N ILE A 37 9.75 -0.53 -9.08
CA ILE A 37 9.04 -1.82 -9.00
C ILE A 37 10.00 -2.91 -8.51
N LYS A 38 11.19 -3.00 -9.12
CA LYS A 38 12.19 -4.02 -8.81
C LYS A 38 12.84 -3.82 -7.44
N ALA A 39 13.13 -2.58 -7.06
CA ALA A 39 13.95 -2.27 -5.88
C ALA A 39 13.14 -2.01 -4.60
N LEU A 40 11.88 -1.59 -4.72
CA LEU A 40 11.05 -1.25 -3.56
C LEU A 40 9.68 -1.93 -3.57
N PHE A 41 8.93 -1.86 -4.67
CA PHE A 41 7.56 -2.36 -4.66
C PHE A 41 7.49 -3.87 -4.47
N LYS A 42 8.09 -4.66 -5.37
CA LYS A 42 8.04 -6.13 -5.32
C LYS A 42 8.65 -6.70 -4.02
N PRO A 43 9.87 -6.32 -3.61
CA PRO A 43 10.50 -6.96 -2.45
C PRO A 43 9.92 -6.48 -1.11
N LEU A 44 9.32 -5.28 -1.03
CA LEU A 44 8.95 -4.67 0.24
C LEU A 44 7.48 -4.25 0.31
N LEU A 45 7.02 -3.36 -0.58
CA LEU A 45 5.65 -2.79 -0.46
C LEU A 45 4.55 -3.81 -0.78
N LEU A 46 4.76 -4.67 -1.78
CA LEU A 46 3.81 -5.67 -2.21
C LEU A 46 3.52 -6.71 -1.11
N PRO A 47 4.52 -7.39 -0.52
CA PRO A 47 4.27 -8.29 0.61
C PRO A 47 3.73 -7.56 1.84
N HIS A 48 4.16 -6.32 2.09
CA HIS A 48 3.62 -5.50 3.19
C HIS A 48 2.13 -5.22 3.03
N LEU A 49 1.72 -4.69 1.87
CA LEU A 49 0.31 -4.40 1.55
C LEU A 49 -0.56 -5.66 1.68
N PHE A 50 -0.09 -6.77 1.14
CA PHE A 50 -0.79 -8.05 1.25
C PHE A 50 -1.01 -8.47 2.72
N ARG A 51 0.04 -8.42 3.55
CA ARG A 51 -0.05 -8.79 4.97
C ARG A 51 -0.96 -7.82 5.74
N VAL A 52 -0.83 -6.51 5.52
CA VAL A 52 -1.69 -5.49 6.15
C VAL A 52 -3.15 -5.72 5.78
N LEU A 53 -3.48 -5.98 4.51
CA LEU A 53 -4.86 -6.23 4.08
C LEU A 53 -5.45 -7.47 4.77
N ASN A 54 -4.67 -8.55 4.89
CA ASN A 54 -5.11 -9.77 5.58
C ASN A 54 -5.32 -9.56 7.09
N TYR A 55 -4.44 -8.82 7.76
CA TYR A 55 -4.59 -8.51 9.19
C TYR A 55 -5.68 -7.47 9.46
N SER A 56 -5.96 -6.59 8.49
CA SER A 56 -7.05 -5.61 8.60
C SER A 56 -8.40 -6.30 8.63
N ALA A 57 -8.59 -7.35 7.82
CA ALA A 57 -9.80 -8.18 7.84
C ALA A 57 -10.04 -8.86 9.20
N ARG A 58 -8.99 -9.08 10.00
CA ARG A 58 -9.04 -9.72 11.33
C ARG A 58 -8.92 -8.72 12.49
N GLN A 59 -8.89 -7.42 12.21
CA GLN A 59 -8.70 -6.35 13.21
C GLN A 59 -7.44 -6.54 14.09
N SER A 60 -6.39 -7.14 13.50
CA SER A 60 -5.13 -7.52 14.16
C SER A 60 -4.16 -6.34 14.25
N ALA A 61 -4.43 -5.41 15.17
CA ALA A 61 -3.67 -4.18 15.32
C ALA A 61 -2.19 -4.38 15.66
N ARG A 62 -1.87 -5.36 16.52
CA ARG A 62 -0.50 -5.65 16.95
C ARG A 62 0.39 -6.03 15.77
N GLU A 63 -0.11 -6.91 14.91
CA GLU A 63 0.58 -7.42 13.73
C GLU A 63 0.81 -6.29 12.72
N ILE A 64 -0.15 -5.38 12.56
CA ILE A 64 -0.02 -4.22 11.67
C ILE A 64 1.00 -3.21 12.20
N ILE A 65 1.06 -3.00 13.52
CA ILE A 65 2.08 -2.15 14.15
C ILE A 65 3.49 -2.74 13.90
N LEU A 66 3.65 -4.05 14.09
CA LEU A 66 4.93 -4.73 13.83
C LEU A 66 5.35 -4.65 12.36
N LEU A 67 4.40 -4.81 11.44
CA LEU A 67 4.61 -4.64 10.00
C LEU A 67 5.05 -3.23 9.64
N ASP A 68 4.41 -2.21 10.21
CA ASP A 68 4.76 -0.82 9.96
C ASP A 68 6.18 -0.49 10.44
N ALA A 69 6.57 -1.03 11.59
CA ALA A 69 7.93 -0.93 12.10
C ALA A 69 8.96 -1.69 11.24
N GLU A 70 8.61 -2.87 10.75
CA GLU A 70 9.41 -3.65 9.81
C GLU A 70 9.63 -2.87 8.49
N LEU A 71 8.55 -2.30 7.94
CA LEU A 71 8.62 -1.48 6.73
C LEU A 71 9.56 -0.28 6.93
N ASN A 72 9.44 0.42 8.05
CA ASN A 72 10.29 1.56 8.36
C ASN A 72 11.78 1.19 8.41
N ARG A 73 12.14 0.05 9.04
CA ARG A 73 13.54 -0.39 9.12
C ARG A 73 14.13 -0.69 7.74
N ASN A 74 13.35 -1.31 6.85
CA ASN A 74 13.82 -1.80 5.57
C ASN A 74 13.77 -0.77 4.42
N MET A 75 13.03 0.33 4.57
CA MET A 75 12.87 1.32 3.51
C MET A 75 14.04 2.33 3.48
N LYS A 76 14.58 2.67 2.32
CA LYS A 76 15.64 3.72 2.19
C LYS A 76 15.14 5.10 2.63
N SER A 77 16.05 6.00 2.98
CA SER A 77 15.74 7.31 3.60
C SER A 77 14.73 8.16 2.83
N TRP A 78 14.92 8.36 1.53
CA TRP A 78 14.01 9.16 0.70
C TRP A 78 12.60 8.58 0.61
N PRO A 79 12.39 7.32 0.14
CA PRO A 79 11.04 6.76 0.07
C PRO A 79 10.39 6.62 1.45
N ARG A 80 11.19 6.35 2.50
CA ARG A 80 10.71 6.30 3.88
C ARG A 80 10.09 7.62 4.30
N ARG A 81 10.82 8.74 4.14
CA ARG A 81 10.32 10.08 4.48
C ARG A 81 9.04 10.41 3.72
N ARG A 82 9.02 10.19 2.40
CA ARG A 82 7.85 10.49 1.56
C ARG A 82 6.64 9.63 1.92
N SER A 83 6.86 8.36 2.25
CA SER A 83 5.79 7.46 2.67
C SER A 83 5.20 7.88 4.02
N LEU A 84 6.03 8.37 4.96
CA LEU A 84 5.56 8.92 6.23
C LEU A 84 4.81 10.23 6.05
N ASP A 85 5.29 11.13 5.18
CA ASP A 85 4.60 12.39 4.86
C ASP A 85 3.21 12.11 4.27
N ALA A 86 3.12 11.21 3.30
CA ALA A 86 1.85 10.80 2.70
C ALA A 86 0.93 10.11 3.72
N GLY A 87 1.49 9.28 4.62
CA GLY A 87 0.74 8.65 5.71
C GLY A 87 0.16 9.66 6.69
N ARG A 88 0.95 10.69 7.06
CA ARG A 88 0.48 11.79 7.89
C ARG A 88 -0.67 12.56 7.25
N SER A 89 -0.57 12.86 5.95
CA SER A 89 -1.68 13.47 5.20
C SER A 89 -2.92 12.58 5.21
N LEU A 90 -2.78 11.26 5.03
CA LEU A 90 -3.90 10.32 5.08
C LEU A 90 -4.57 10.29 6.46
N LEU A 91 -3.80 10.41 7.56
CA LEU A 91 -4.34 10.50 8.92
C LEU A 91 -5.10 11.80 9.19
N GLN A 92 -4.83 12.88 8.47
CA GLN A 92 -5.59 14.12 8.67
C GLN A 92 -7.00 14.04 8.06
N GLN A 93 -7.22 13.08 7.17
CA GLN A 93 -8.52 12.86 6.54
C GLN A 93 -9.51 12.13 7.45
N SER A 94 -10.79 12.25 7.12
CA SER A 94 -11.86 11.56 7.83
C SER A 94 -11.73 10.04 7.68
N THR A 95 -11.66 9.33 8.80
CA THR A 95 -11.70 7.86 8.78
C THR A 95 -13.15 7.37 8.66
N PRO A 96 -13.38 6.18 8.10
CA PRO A 96 -14.70 5.56 8.13
C PRO A 96 -15.24 5.52 9.57
N ARG A 97 -16.52 5.82 9.76
CA ARG A 97 -17.15 5.78 11.09
C ARG A 97 -17.03 4.37 11.68
N GLY A 98 -16.61 4.29 12.93
CA GLY A 98 -16.46 3.02 13.65
C GLY A 98 -15.14 2.29 13.40
N GLU A 99 -14.20 2.87 12.64
CA GLU A 99 -12.92 2.21 12.34
C GLU A 99 -11.95 2.22 13.53
N ARG A 100 -12.03 1.18 14.36
CA ARG A 100 -11.23 1.03 15.59
C ARG A 100 -9.74 0.82 15.28
N LEU A 101 -9.40 0.18 14.17
CA LEU A 101 -8.01 -0.12 13.83
C LEU A 101 -7.22 1.16 13.54
N MET A 102 -7.82 2.11 12.83
CA MET A 102 -7.20 3.42 12.59
C MET A 102 -6.98 4.21 13.87
N ALA A 103 -7.91 4.14 14.84
CA ALA A 103 -7.73 4.79 16.15
C ALA A 103 -6.54 4.18 16.92
N LYS A 104 -6.44 2.85 16.96
CA LYS A 104 -5.31 2.14 17.58
C LYS A 104 -3.97 2.49 16.92
N LEU A 105 -3.95 2.61 15.59
CA LEU A 105 -2.74 3.02 14.87
C LEU A 105 -2.36 4.46 15.17
N ARG A 106 -3.32 5.40 15.28
CA ARG A 106 -3.02 6.77 15.71
C ARG A 106 -2.38 6.82 17.09
N GLU A 107 -2.91 6.05 18.05
CA GLU A 107 -2.34 5.94 19.39
C GLU A 107 -0.93 5.33 19.36
N ALA A 108 -0.74 4.24 18.63
CA ALA A 108 0.57 3.61 18.46
C ALA A 108 1.60 4.54 17.80
N ILE A 109 1.17 5.37 16.84
CA ILE A 109 2.03 6.40 16.23
C ILE A 109 2.36 7.49 17.24
N GLY A 110 1.38 7.94 18.04
CA GLY A 110 1.57 8.94 19.08
C GLY A 110 2.55 8.50 20.17
N THR A 111 2.58 7.20 20.50
CA THR A 111 3.52 6.62 21.48
C THR A 111 4.85 6.16 20.86
N GLY A 112 5.01 6.26 19.53
CA GLY A 112 6.22 5.83 18.81
C GLY A 112 6.33 4.32 18.58
N ALA A 113 5.29 3.54 18.87
CA ALA A 113 5.23 2.11 18.59
C ALA A 113 5.02 1.80 17.09
N ALA A 114 4.42 2.73 16.34
CA ALA A 114 4.29 2.69 14.89
C ALA A 114 4.79 4.00 14.26
N PHE A 115 5.10 3.97 12.97
CA PHE A 115 5.63 5.10 12.21
C PHE A 115 4.55 5.78 11.35
N GLY A 116 3.56 5.03 10.86
CA GLY A 116 2.46 5.52 10.05
C GLY A 116 2.78 5.63 8.57
N HIS A 117 3.41 4.61 7.98
CA HIS A 117 3.66 4.59 6.55
C HIS A 117 2.35 4.59 5.74
N PHE A 118 2.35 5.32 4.63
CA PHE A 118 1.18 5.41 3.75
C PHE A 118 0.66 4.03 3.32
N ALA A 119 1.54 3.09 2.93
CA ALA A 119 1.13 1.74 2.53
C ALA A 119 0.38 0.98 3.65
N THR A 120 0.82 1.13 4.90
CA THR A 120 0.15 0.55 6.07
C THR A 120 -1.24 1.15 6.25
N LEU A 121 -1.32 2.47 6.34
CA LEU A 121 -2.57 3.18 6.64
C LEU A 121 -3.59 3.05 5.51
N TYR A 122 -3.11 3.10 4.26
CA TYR A 122 -3.93 2.86 3.08
C TYR A 122 -4.48 1.42 3.06
N GLY A 123 -3.64 0.42 3.35
CA GLY A 123 -4.07 -0.96 3.47
C GLY A 123 -5.17 -1.15 4.53
N VAL A 124 -5.05 -0.48 5.68
CA VAL A 124 -6.08 -0.49 6.72
C VAL A 124 -7.39 0.15 6.24
N ARG A 125 -7.33 1.32 5.58
CA ARG A 125 -8.54 1.96 5.02
C ARG A 125 -9.20 1.10 3.94
N CYS A 126 -8.42 0.43 3.11
CA CYS A 126 -8.95 -0.55 2.15
C CYS A 126 -9.63 -1.72 2.86
N GLY A 127 -9.05 -2.23 3.95
CA GLY A 127 -9.67 -3.27 4.79
C GLY A 127 -10.99 -2.82 5.41
N ALA A 128 -11.06 -1.59 5.93
CA ALA A 128 -12.26 -0.99 6.50
C ALA A 128 -13.43 -0.89 5.50
N PHE A 129 -13.12 -0.72 4.21
CA PHE A 129 -14.09 -0.68 3.12
C PHE A 129 -14.28 -2.03 2.41
N SER A 130 -13.71 -3.11 2.96
CA SER A 130 -13.77 -4.46 2.37
C SER A 130 -13.30 -4.50 0.91
N ILE A 131 -12.28 -3.72 0.57
CA ILE A 131 -11.74 -3.69 -0.79
C ILE A 131 -10.99 -5.01 -1.05
N PRO A 132 -11.26 -5.72 -2.17
CA PRO A 132 -10.53 -6.93 -2.52
C PRO A 132 -9.03 -6.69 -2.60
N VAL A 133 -8.22 -7.63 -2.09
CA VAL A 133 -6.76 -7.50 -1.96
C VAL A 133 -6.08 -7.04 -3.25
N ARG A 134 -6.41 -7.69 -4.37
CA ARG A 134 -5.87 -7.32 -5.69
C ARG A 134 -6.22 -5.89 -6.07
N THR A 135 -7.47 -5.50 -5.89
CA THR A 135 -7.96 -4.16 -6.22
C THR A 135 -7.27 -3.09 -5.36
N ALA A 136 -7.10 -3.32 -4.06
CA ALA A 136 -6.40 -2.42 -3.15
C ALA A 136 -4.93 -2.22 -3.53
N ILE A 137 -4.23 -3.29 -3.92
CA ILE A 137 -2.83 -3.21 -4.36
C ILE A 137 -2.72 -2.44 -5.68
N LEU A 138 -3.62 -2.69 -6.64
CA LEU A 138 -3.60 -1.97 -7.92
C LEU A 138 -3.98 -0.50 -7.74
N SER A 139 -4.91 -0.15 -6.86
CA SER A 139 -5.24 1.25 -6.56
C SER A 139 -4.14 1.98 -5.78
N TYR A 140 -3.32 1.25 -5.00
CA TYR A 140 -2.07 1.79 -4.47
C TYR A 140 -1.09 2.17 -5.59
N LEU A 141 -0.89 1.29 -6.58
CA LEU A 141 -0.02 1.56 -7.73
C LEU A 141 -0.51 2.75 -8.57
N VAL A 142 -1.83 2.91 -8.74
CA VAL A 142 -2.40 4.09 -9.39
C VAL A 142 -1.97 5.39 -8.68
N GLN A 143 -2.05 5.42 -7.35
CA GLN A 143 -1.63 6.60 -6.57
C GLN A 143 -0.13 6.87 -6.71
N GLU A 144 0.72 5.85 -6.59
CA GLU A 144 2.17 6.01 -6.82
C GLU A 144 2.47 6.56 -8.22
N SER A 145 1.84 6.02 -9.25
CA SER A 145 2.09 6.41 -10.65
C SER A 145 1.71 7.85 -10.99
N SER A 146 0.85 8.49 -10.19
CA SER A 146 0.23 9.78 -10.55
C SER A 146 1.23 10.92 -10.71
N VAL A 147 2.35 10.90 -9.98
CA VAL A 147 3.38 11.95 -10.05
C VAL A 147 4.20 11.91 -11.36
N GLY A 148 4.31 10.73 -11.99
CA GLY A 148 5.06 10.54 -13.25
C GLY A 148 4.18 10.29 -14.47
N ALA A 149 2.88 10.10 -14.27
CA ALA A 149 1.89 9.86 -15.29
C ALA A 149 0.63 10.69 -14.98
N PRO A 150 0.59 11.96 -15.42
CA PRO A 150 -0.50 12.88 -15.09
C PRO A 150 -1.80 12.55 -15.83
N ASP A 151 -1.72 11.94 -17.01
CA ASP A 151 -2.89 11.47 -17.76
C ASP A 151 -3.18 9.98 -17.53
N GLU A 152 -4.41 9.57 -17.85
CA GLU A 152 -4.88 8.20 -17.62
C GLU A 152 -4.18 7.17 -18.50
N ALA A 153 -3.84 7.51 -19.75
CA ALA A 153 -3.21 6.58 -20.67
C ALA A 153 -1.79 6.24 -20.23
N ALA A 154 -1.02 7.23 -19.75
CA ALA A 154 0.30 7.02 -19.17
C ALA A 154 0.21 6.15 -17.90
N ARG A 155 -0.76 6.39 -17.02
CA ARG A 155 -0.97 5.56 -15.80
C ARG A 155 -1.29 4.12 -16.14
N LEU A 156 -2.15 3.92 -17.14
CA LEU A 156 -2.53 2.59 -17.59
C LEU A 156 -1.31 1.80 -18.07
N LYS A 157 -0.43 2.40 -18.88
CA LYS A 157 0.81 1.74 -19.34
C LYS A 157 1.71 1.29 -18.19
N LEU A 158 1.93 2.15 -17.20
CA LEU A 158 2.75 1.80 -16.02
C LEU A 158 2.09 0.71 -15.17
N LEU A 159 0.76 0.76 -15.03
CA LEU A 159 0.00 -0.23 -14.30
C LEU A 159 0.03 -1.59 -15.00
N GLU A 160 -0.19 -1.65 -16.31
CA GLU A 160 -0.13 -2.87 -17.13
C GLU A 160 1.22 -3.58 -16.98
N ALA A 161 2.32 -2.82 -17.01
CA ALA A 161 3.67 -3.34 -16.77
C ALA A 161 3.85 -3.95 -15.37
N SER A 162 3.00 -3.58 -14.41
CA SER A 162 3.09 -3.99 -13.00
C SER A 162 2.10 -5.12 -12.64
N VAL A 163 0.99 -5.23 -13.37
CA VAL A 163 -0.11 -6.19 -13.09
C VAL A 163 0.39 -7.63 -13.07
N GLY A 164 1.30 -8.00 -13.98
CA GLY A 164 1.87 -9.35 -14.03
C GLY A 164 2.55 -9.74 -12.72
N SER A 165 3.35 -8.82 -12.14
CA SER A 165 4.03 -9.06 -10.86
C SER A 165 3.06 -9.17 -9.68
N VAL A 166 1.97 -8.40 -9.68
CA VAL A 166 0.93 -8.48 -8.64
C VAL A 166 0.20 -9.82 -8.74
N ASN A 167 -0.24 -10.21 -9.94
CA ASN A 167 -0.96 -11.45 -10.17
C ASN A 167 -0.10 -12.68 -9.80
N GLU A 168 1.18 -12.67 -10.21
CA GLU A 168 2.12 -13.74 -9.87
C GLU A 168 2.31 -13.87 -8.35
N PHE A 169 2.57 -12.76 -7.66
CA PHE A 169 2.73 -12.76 -6.20
C PHE A 169 1.49 -13.30 -5.48
N LEU A 170 0.29 -12.84 -5.88
CA LEU A 170 -0.95 -13.29 -5.27
C LEU A 170 -1.19 -14.78 -5.50
N ARG A 171 -0.95 -15.28 -6.72
CA ARG A 171 -1.04 -16.71 -7.05
C ARG A 171 -0.12 -17.55 -6.15
N LEU A 172 1.14 -17.14 -5.99
CA LEU A 172 2.10 -17.85 -5.14
C LEU A 172 1.71 -17.79 -3.66
N SER A 173 1.22 -16.64 -3.18
CA SER A 173 0.81 -16.45 -1.78
C SER A 173 -0.45 -17.26 -1.42
N SER A 174 -1.37 -17.43 -2.37
CA SER A 174 -2.54 -18.30 -2.21
C SER A 174 -2.14 -19.77 -2.09
N ASN A 175 -1.18 -20.23 -2.91
CA ASN A 175 -0.73 -21.62 -2.91
C ASN A 175 0.11 -21.98 -1.67
N GLY A 176 0.95 -21.07 -1.19
CA GLY A 176 1.73 -21.28 0.04
C GLY A 176 0.89 -21.35 1.32
N SER A 177 -0.32 -20.78 1.30
CA SER A 177 -1.26 -20.88 2.44
C SER A 177 -1.89 -22.29 2.58
N THR A 178 -1.90 -23.08 1.51
CA THR A 178 -2.41 -24.47 1.49
C THR A 178 -1.41 -25.52 1.96
N GLU A 179 -0.10 -25.25 1.94
CA GLU A 179 0.91 -26.22 2.41
C GLU A 179 1.03 -26.27 3.95
N GLY A 180 0.65 -25.19 4.65
CA GLY A 180 0.63 -25.15 6.12
C GLY A 180 -0.54 -25.88 6.79
N LEU A 181 -1.48 -26.43 6.02
CA LEU A 181 -2.64 -27.18 6.51
C LEU A 181 -2.53 -28.71 6.29
N ARG A 182 -1.37 -29.19 5.83
CA ARG A 182 -1.14 -30.62 5.56
C ARG A 182 -0.16 -31.29 6.52
N PHE A 183 -0.17 -30.96 7.81
CA PHE A 183 0.45 -31.83 8.82
C PHE A 183 -0.28 -31.71 10.16
N HIS A 184 -1.31 -32.55 10.34
CA HIS A 184 -1.68 -33.21 11.60
C HIS A 184 -2.67 -34.32 11.22
N GLY A 185 -2.11 -35.47 10.89
CA GLY A 185 -2.77 -36.77 10.94
C GLY A 185 -2.06 -37.61 12.00
#